data_AF-A0A846AR71-F1
#
_entry.id   AF-A0A846AR71-F1
#
_cell.length_a   1.000
_cell.length_b   1.000
_cell.length_c   1.000
_cell.angle_alpha   90.00
_cell.angle_beta   90.00
_cell.angle_gamma   90.00
#
_symmetry.space_group_name_H-M   'P 1'
#
loop_
_entity.id
_entity.type
_entity.pdbx_description
1 polymer ?
#
loop_
_entity_poly.entity_id
_entity_poly.type
_entity_poly.pdbx_seq_one_letter_code
_entity_poly.pdbx_strand_id
1 'polypeptide(L)'
;MKEKHSKYDQDVQESLQNFDSTITQLFGIKQPEKSIAFDETSIINRLENIVKFVAKIYEEKNTETSESLTLDDYNKLYQIIKKPAISDRFTEDLIFAYLQVAGPNPLVLEQFTQMDSRLPITPEQYQAIAKKFGVTDSLSKALTEGRLYASDYKLLDGLPNGNFINDNLTQQKYISAPIALFNASVRYAFLRNAAQTLTHPTGLLMVETKIVKEKFISWHFQEG
;
A
#
# COMPACT_ATOMS: atom_id res chain seq x y z
N MET A 1 29.16 33.49 -16.63
CA MET A 1 28.21 32.72 -15.79
C MET A 1 26.75 32.86 -16.20
N LYS A 2 26.30 33.98 -16.81
CA LYS A 2 24.90 34.14 -17.28
C LYS A 2 24.52 33.28 -18.50
N GLU A 3 25.44 33.01 -19.43
CA GLU A 3 25.15 32.22 -20.64
C GLU A 3 24.87 30.73 -20.39
N LYS A 4 25.48 30.12 -19.37
CA LYS A 4 25.26 28.69 -19.06
C LYS A 4 23.88 28.39 -18.45
N HIS A 5 23.31 29.34 -17.70
CA HIS A 5 21.94 29.20 -17.19
C HIS A 5 20.91 29.30 -18.31
N SER A 6 21.10 30.22 -19.26
CA SER A 6 20.18 30.41 -20.40
C SER A 6 20.06 29.17 -21.29
N LYS A 7 21.14 28.41 -21.48
CA LYS A 7 21.13 27.19 -22.29
C LYS A 7 20.43 26.03 -21.59
N TYR A 8 20.65 25.88 -20.28
CA TYR A 8 19.98 24.84 -19.49
C TYR A 8 18.46 25.03 -19.49
N ASP A 9 17.99 26.26 -19.35
CA ASP A 9 16.56 26.57 -19.40
C ASP A 9 15.96 26.30 -20.78
N GLN A 10 16.70 26.55 -21.87
CA GLN A 10 16.27 26.20 -23.23
C GLN A 10 16.19 24.70 -23.45
N ASP A 11 17.20 23.95 -23.01
CA ASP A 11 17.24 22.48 -23.17
C ASP A 11 16.09 21.81 -22.40
N VAL A 12 15.75 22.33 -21.20
CA VAL A 12 14.59 21.86 -20.41
C VAL A 12 13.27 22.17 -21.13
N GLN A 13 13.11 23.38 -21.66
CA GLN A 13 11.90 23.76 -22.40
C GLN A 13 11.70 22.91 -23.67
N GLU A 14 12.77 22.64 -24.41
CA GLU A 14 12.74 21.80 -25.60
C GLU A 14 12.39 20.34 -25.25
N SER A 15 12.93 19.82 -24.15
CA SER A 15 12.61 18.47 -23.68
C SER A 15 11.14 18.31 -23.28
N LEU A 16 10.58 19.30 -22.58
CA LEU A 16 9.17 19.32 -22.19
C LEU A 16 8.24 19.39 -23.42
N GLN A 17 8.57 20.25 -24.40
CA GLN A 17 7.80 20.36 -25.65
C GLN A 17 7.81 19.07 -26.48
N ASN A 18 8.96 18.39 -26.52
CA ASN A 18 9.08 17.09 -27.21
C ASN A 18 8.26 15.99 -26.50
N PHE A 19 8.25 16.01 -25.16
CA PHE A 19 7.43 15.09 -24.38
C PHE A 19 5.93 15.29 -24.64
N ASP A 20 5.45 16.53 -24.57
CA ASP A 20 4.03 16.87 -24.80
C ASP A 20 3.58 16.49 -26.22
N SER A 21 4.45 16.69 -27.21
CA SER A 21 4.19 16.30 -28.60
C SER A 21 4.08 14.78 -28.76
N THR A 22 4.94 14.03 -28.06
CA THR A 22 4.95 12.56 -28.08
C THR A 22 3.69 11.98 -27.44
N ILE A 23 3.26 12.54 -26.31
CA ILE A 23 2.01 12.15 -25.63
C ILE A 23 0.78 12.45 -26.49
N THR A 24 0.76 13.61 -27.14
CA THR A 24 -0.33 14.01 -28.04
C THR A 24 -0.47 13.03 -29.21
N GLN A 25 0.66 12.60 -29.81
CA GLN A 25 0.68 11.61 -30.90
C GLN A 25 0.27 10.20 -30.45
N LEU A 26 0.78 9.74 -29.30
CA LEU A 26 0.52 8.37 -28.82
C LEU A 26 -0.93 8.15 -28.41
N PHE A 27 -1.56 9.16 -27.81
CA PHE A 27 -2.86 8.99 -27.17
C PHE A 27 -4.00 9.71 -27.90
N GLY A 28 -3.71 10.40 -29.02
CA GLY A 28 -4.72 11.13 -29.79
C GLY A 28 -5.46 12.21 -28.97
N ILE A 29 -4.84 12.66 -27.87
CA ILE A 29 -5.42 13.62 -26.95
C ILE A 29 -5.40 14.98 -27.66
N LYS A 30 -6.56 15.52 -28.01
CA LYS A 30 -6.64 16.93 -28.40
C LYS A 30 -6.06 17.76 -27.27
N GLN A 31 -5.10 18.64 -27.57
CA GLN A 31 -4.65 19.70 -26.66
C GLN A 31 -5.89 20.27 -25.95
N PRO A 32 -5.92 20.29 -24.61
CA PRO A 32 -7.11 20.71 -23.89
C PRO A 32 -7.43 22.17 -24.28
N GLU A 33 -8.58 22.40 -24.92
CA GLU A 33 -9.04 23.72 -25.39
C GLU A 33 -9.23 24.74 -24.25
N LYS A 34 -9.16 24.28 -23.00
CA LYS A 34 -8.94 25.11 -21.83
C LYS A 34 -7.71 24.56 -21.12
N SER A 35 -6.71 25.41 -20.92
CA SER A 35 -5.77 25.20 -19.83
C SER A 35 -6.62 24.90 -18.59
N ILE A 36 -6.29 23.82 -17.88
CA ILE A 36 -6.79 23.67 -16.52
C ILE A 36 -6.16 24.83 -15.78
N ALA A 37 -6.85 25.97 -15.74
CA ALA A 37 -6.45 27.16 -15.02
C ALA A 37 -6.55 26.77 -13.55
N PHE A 38 -5.46 26.23 -13.02
CA PHE A 38 -5.28 26.16 -11.60
C PHE A 38 -5.21 27.60 -11.12
N ASP A 39 -6.19 28.00 -10.31
CA ASP A 39 -6.18 29.29 -9.64
C ASP A 39 -4.82 29.47 -8.96
N GLU A 40 -4.08 30.51 -9.36
CA GLU A 40 -2.73 30.80 -8.86
C GLU A 40 -2.74 30.85 -7.33
N THR A 41 -3.82 31.35 -6.74
CA THR A 41 -4.05 31.40 -5.30
C THR A 41 -4.11 30.00 -4.68
N SER A 42 -4.74 29.03 -5.35
CA SER A 42 -4.82 27.63 -4.93
C SER A 42 -3.45 26.94 -5.00
N ILE A 43 -2.66 27.21 -6.04
CA ILE A 43 -1.29 26.70 -6.17
C ILE A 43 -0.41 27.28 -5.06
N ILE A 44 -0.43 28.60 -4.87
CA ILE A 44 0.36 29.29 -3.83
C ILE A 44 0.01 28.73 -2.46
N ASN A 45 -1.28 28.59 -2.13
CA ASN A 45 -1.72 28.01 -0.87
C ASN A 45 -1.23 26.56 -0.67
N ARG A 46 -1.22 25.74 -1.73
CA ARG A 46 -0.65 24.39 -1.67
C ARG A 46 0.86 24.41 -1.41
N LEU A 47 1.58 25.27 -2.11
CA LEU A 47 3.04 25.41 -1.95
C LEU A 47 3.41 25.93 -0.56
N GLU A 48 2.70 26.92 -0.04
CA GLU A 48 2.91 27.42 1.32
C GLU A 48 2.71 26.33 2.37
N ASN A 49 1.68 25.50 2.22
CA ASN A 49 1.42 24.40 3.15
C ASN A 49 2.52 23.33 3.08
N ILE A 50 3.05 23.03 1.89
CA ILE A 50 4.19 22.13 1.72
C ILE A 50 5.44 22.72 2.39
N VAL A 51 5.74 24.00 2.17
CA VAL A 51 6.90 24.68 2.77
C VAL A 51 6.80 24.69 4.31
N LYS A 52 5.64 25.03 4.87
CA LYS A 52 5.38 24.99 6.31
C LYS A 52 5.56 23.59 6.89
N PHE A 53 5.10 22.56 6.17
CA PHE A 53 5.29 21.15 6.55
C PHE A 53 6.77 20.75 6.58
N VAL A 54 7.52 21.10 5.54
CA VAL A 54 8.97 20.79 5.45
C VAL A 54 9.76 21.53 6.54
N ALA A 55 9.46 22.80 6.79
CA ALA A 55 10.11 23.60 7.83
C ALA A 55 9.89 23.00 9.23
N LYS A 56 8.66 22.60 9.55
CA LYS A 56 8.33 21.97 10.83
C LYS A 56 9.10 20.65 11.05
N ILE A 57 9.17 19.80 10.00
CA ILE A 57 9.94 18.55 10.07
C ILE A 57 11.44 18.83 10.26
N TYR A 58 11.95 19.93 9.69
CA TYR A 58 13.36 20.30 9.81
C TYR A 58 13.71 20.80 11.22
N GLU A 59 12.82 21.55 11.87
CA GLU A 59 13.00 22.00 13.26
C GLU A 59 13.01 20.83 14.26
N GLU A 60 12.28 19.76 13.99
CA GLU A 60 12.18 18.57 14.84
C GLU A 60 13.37 17.58 14.70
N LYS A 61 14.26 17.79 13.72
CA LYS A 61 15.42 16.91 13.47
C LYS A 61 16.65 17.14 14.36
N ASN A 62 16.60 18.07 15.31
CA ASN A 62 17.73 18.39 16.20
C ASN A 62 17.86 17.51 17.45
N THR A 63 17.15 16.39 17.54
CA THR A 63 17.39 15.37 18.56
C THR A 63 17.97 14.13 17.91
N GLU A 64 19.30 14.04 17.93
CA GLU A 64 20.00 12.77 17.88
C GLU A 64 19.52 11.90 19.05
N THR A 65 18.82 10.82 18.76
CA THR A 65 18.70 9.70 19.70
C THR A 65 18.66 8.41 18.90
N SER A 66 19.71 7.61 19.07
CA SER A 66 19.77 6.19 18.72
C SER A 66 18.89 5.37 19.68
N GLU A 67 17.65 5.78 19.88
CA GLU A 67 16.65 4.94 20.54
C GLU A 67 16.02 4.04 19.48
N SER A 68 15.84 2.77 19.82
CA SER A 68 15.13 1.81 18.97
C SER A 68 13.70 2.30 18.78
N LEU A 69 13.40 2.78 17.57
CA LEU A 69 12.05 3.19 17.21
C LEU A 69 11.08 2.02 17.40
N THR A 70 10.02 2.29 18.12
CA THR A 70 8.89 1.38 18.32
C THR A 70 7.79 1.65 17.29
N LEU A 71 6.85 0.73 17.13
CA LEU A 71 5.66 0.97 16.29
C LEU A 71 4.82 2.15 16.81
N ASP A 72 4.85 2.41 18.12
CA ASP A 72 4.09 3.50 18.73
C ASP A 72 4.66 4.88 18.38
N ASP A 73 5.94 4.97 18.03
CA ASP A 73 6.57 6.23 17.61
C ASP A 73 5.97 6.78 16.31
N TYR A 74 5.41 5.93 15.45
CA TYR A 74 4.69 6.36 14.25
C TYR A 74 3.46 7.22 14.57
N ASN A 75 2.88 7.09 15.77
CA ASN A 75 1.76 7.94 16.19
C ASN A 75 2.18 9.42 16.32
N LYS A 76 3.47 9.68 16.59
CA LYS A 76 4.02 11.03 16.72
C LYS A 76 4.08 11.78 15.38
N LEU A 77 3.91 11.10 14.24
CA LEU A 77 3.88 11.72 12.91
C LEU A 77 2.59 12.53 12.66
N TYR A 78 1.51 12.27 13.39
CA TYR A 78 0.19 12.91 13.18
C TYR A 78 0.02 14.18 14.01
N GLN A 79 0.92 15.15 13.84
CA GLN A 79 0.89 16.37 14.64
C GLN A 79 -0.02 17.48 14.08
N ILE A 80 -0.20 17.50 12.75
CA ILE A 80 -0.97 18.53 12.03
C ILE A 80 -2.29 17.97 11.53
N ILE A 81 -2.29 16.69 11.15
CA ILE A 81 -3.46 15.99 10.63
C ILE A 81 -4.02 15.05 11.69
N LYS A 82 -5.32 14.79 11.62
CA LYS A 82 -5.96 13.79 12.47
C LYS A 82 -5.36 12.41 12.21
N LYS A 83 -4.99 11.71 13.29
CA LYS A 83 -4.58 10.30 13.24
C LYS A 83 -5.65 9.46 12.51
N PRO A 84 -5.30 8.71 11.46
CA PRO A 84 -6.21 7.81 10.78
C PRO A 84 -6.73 6.72 11.73
N ALA A 85 -8.02 6.40 11.67
CA ALA A 85 -8.61 5.36 12.52
C ALA A 85 -7.99 3.96 12.32
N ILE A 86 -7.38 3.72 11.15
CA ILE A 86 -6.69 2.46 10.86
C ILE A 86 -5.39 2.29 11.67
N SER A 87 -4.79 3.39 12.15
CA SER A 87 -3.53 3.34 12.89
C SER A 87 -3.62 2.57 14.21
N ASP A 88 -4.81 2.39 14.78
CA ASP A 88 -5.02 1.59 16.00
C ASP A 88 -5.33 0.12 15.72
N ARG A 89 -5.60 -0.24 14.45
CA ARG A 89 -6.16 -1.54 14.05
C ARG A 89 -5.40 -2.23 12.91
N PHE A 90 -4.30 -1.64 12.44
CA PHE A 90 -3.55 -2.10 11.27
C PHE A 90 -2.97 -3.52 11.42
N THR A 91 -2.82 -4.01 12.65
CA THR A 91 -2.34 -5.37 12.96
C THR A 91 -3.43 -6.43 12.87
N GLU A 92 -4.70 -6.05 12.76
CA GLU A 92 -5.82 -6.98 12.64
C GLU A 92 -5.88 -7.60 11.24
N ASP A 93 -5.95 -8.93 11.16
CA ASP A 93 -6.07 -9.65 9.88
C ASP A 93 -7.30 -9.24 9.07
N LEU A 94 -8.39 -8.87 9.74
CA LEU A 94 -9.61 -8.40 9.09
C LEU A 94 -9.39 -7.04 8.42
N ILE A 95 -8.63 -6.14 9.03
CA ILE A 95 -8.29 -4.84 8.45
C ILE A 95 -7.36 -5.03 7.26
N PHE A 96 -6.35 -5.89 7.38
CA PHE A 96 -5.46 -6.22 6.27
C PHE A 96 -6.24 -6.76 5.05
N ALA A 97 -7.20 -7.66 5.28
CA ALA A 97 -8.04 -8.21 4.21
C ALA A 97 -9.03 -7.17 3.65
N TYR A 98 -9.62 -6.32 4.50
CA TYR A 98 -10.52 -5.25 4.08
C TYR A 98 -9.84 -4.25 3.13
N LEU A 99 -8.55 -3.96 3.33
CA LEU A 99 -7.80 -3.06 2.45
C LEU A 99 -7.68 -3.57 1.00
N GLN A 100 -7.86 -4.88 0.76
CA GLN A 100 -7.84 -5.44 -0.59
C GLN A 100 -9.11 -5.13 -1.39
N VAL A 101 -10.22 -4.80 -0.72
CA VAL A 101 -11.52 -4.54 -1.37
C VAL A 101 -11.97 -3.09 -1.27
N ALA A 102 -11.53 -2.38 -0.23
CA ALA A 102 -11.96 -1.02 0.07
C ALA A 102 -10.80 -0.13 0.58
N GLY A 103 -9.56 -0.55 0.35
CA GLY A 103 -8.37 0.23 0.63
C GLY A 103 -7.92 1.09 -0.56
N PRO A 104 -6.70 1.64 -0.50
CA PRO A 104 -6.17 2.52 -1.54
C PRO A 104 -5.92 1.84 -2.90
N ASN A 105 -5.73 0.52 -2.92
CA ASN A 105 -5.49 -0.24 -4.15
C ASN A 105 -6.39 -1.49 -4.21
N PRO A 106 -7.69 -1.34 -4.52
CA PRO A 106 -8.66 -2.44 -4.52
C PRO A 106 -8.72 -3.17 -5.87
N LEU A 107 -7.64 -3.21 -6.63
CA LEU A 107 -7.62 -3.68 -8.04
C LEU A 107 -6.81 -4.95 -8.27
N VAL A 108 -6.17 -5.51 -7.24
CA VAL A 108 -5.25 -6.66 -7.35
C VAL A 108 -5.93 -7.99 -7.01
N LEU A 109 -7.00 -7.96 -6.21
CA LEU A 109 -7.63 -9.16 -5.69
C LEU A 109 -8.41 -9.91 -6.78
N GLU A 110 -8.06 -11.16 -7.02
CA GLU A 110 -8.71 -12.04 -8.00
C GLU A 110 -9.20 -13.33 -7.34
N GLN A 111 -10.23 -13.97 -7.91
CA GLN A 111 -10.69 -15.26 -7.40
C GLN A 111 -9.64 -16.35 -7.67
N PHE A 112 -9.32 -17.13 -6.64
CA PHE A 112 -8.35 -18.22 -6.71
C PHE A 112 -9.06 -19.54 -7.04
N THR A 113 -9.02 -19.92 -8.31
CA THR A 113 -9.80 -21.04 -8.86
C THR A 113 -9.03 -22.36 -8.98
N GLN A 114 -7.69 -22.30 -8.97
CA GLN A 114 -6.82 -23.46 -9.13
C GLN A 114 -5.55 -23.31 -8.29
N MET A 115 -4.94 -24.43 -7.93
CA MET A 115 -3.70 -24.42 -7.15
C MET A 115 -2.54 -23.78 -7.92
N ASP A 116 -1.77 -22.97 -7.21
CA ASP A 116 -0.57 -22.32 -7.72
C ASP A 116 0.65 -22.96 -7.05
N SER A 117 1.58 -23.47 -7.84
CA SER A 117 2.81 -24.10 -7.33
C SER A 117 3.70 -23.13 -6.54
N ARG A 118 3.57 -21.81 -6.78
CA ARG A 118 4.25 -20.77 -6.01
C ARG A 118 3.68 -20.64 -4.60
N LEU A 119 2.42 -21.04 -4.40
CA LEU A 119 1.69 -20.99 -3.13
C LEU A 119 1.18 -22.40 -2.73
N PRO A 120 2.08 -23.31 -2.30
CA PRO A 120 1.73 -24.70 -2.01
C PRO A 120 1.05 -24.84 -0.64
N ILE A 121 -0.20 -24.40 -0.54
CA ILE A 121 -1.01 -24.50 0.69
C ILE A 121 -1.56 -25.91 0.82
N THR A 122 -1.29 -26.55 1.96
CA THR A 122 -1.83 -27.89 2.23
C THR A 122 -3.23 -27.80 2.86
N PRO A 123 -4.07 -28.85 2.69
CA PRO A 123 -5.36 -28.93 3.37
C PRO A 123 -5.27 -28.77 4.90
N GLU A 124 -4.21 -29.30 5.52
CA GLU A 124 -3.97 -29.23 6.96
C GLU A 124 -3.64 -27.81 7.41
N GLN A 125 -2.80 -27.09 6.67
CA GLN A 125 -2.48 -25.69 6.93
C GLN A 125 -3.73 -24.82 6.85
N TYR A 126 -4.50 -25.00 5.77
CA TYR A 126 -5.79 -24.32 5.59
C TYR A 126 -6.73 -24.57 6.77
N GLN A 127 -6.89 -25.84 7.16
CA GLN A 127 -7.80 -26.23 8.24
C GLN A 127 -7.34 -25.69 9.60
N ALA A 128 -6.03 -25.68 9.86
CA ALA A 128 -5.47 -25.10 11.08
C ALA A 128 -5.79 -23.61 11.18
N ILE A 129 -5.73 -22.88 10.06
CA ILE A 129 -6.02 -21.45 10.00
C ILE A 129 -7.51 -21.19 10.14
N ALA A 130 -8.36 -21.93 9.41
CA ALA A 130 -9.82 -21.87 9.57
C ALA A 130 -10.24 -22.10 11.04
N LYS A 131 -9.59 -23.04 11.73
CA LYS A 131 -9.83 -23.33 13.15
C LYS A 131 -9.44 -22.17 14.07
N LYS A 132 -8.36 -21.41 13.79
CA LYS A 132 -8.01 -20.19 14.55
C LYS A 132 -9.13 -19.15 14.52
N PHE A 133 -9.89 -19.12 13.42
CA PHE A 133 -11.06 -18.26 13.26
C PHE A 133 -12.37 -18.94 13.66
N GLY A 134 -12.33 -20.09 14.35
CA GLY A 134 -13.52 -20.81 14.81
C GLY A 134 -14.42 -21.33 13.70
N VAL A 135 -13.85 -21.60 12.51
CA VAL A 135 -14.57 -22.15 11.36
C VAL A 135 -14.10 -23.58 11.10
N THR A 136 -15.05 -24.48 10.87
CA THR A 136 -14.76 -25.83 10.34
C THR A 136 -14.96 -25.80 8.83
N ASP A 137 -13.86 -25.86 8.09
CA ASP A 137 -13.87 -25.79 6.62
C ASP A 137 -12.73 -26.62 6.03
N SER A 138 -12.80 -26.90 4.72
CA SER A 138 -11.74 -27.60 3.98
C SER A 138 -11.32 -26.83 2.74
N LEU A 139 -10.05 -26.97 2.36
CA LEU A 139 -9.46 -26.28 1.21
C LEU A 139 -10.20 -26.61 -0.10
N SER A 140 -10.50 -27.90 -0.31
CA SER A 140 -11.23 -28.38 -1.48
C SER A 140 -12.65 -27.80 -1.55
N LYS A 141 -13.35 -27.69 -0.42
CA LYS A 141 -14.68 -27.09 -0.36
C LYS A 141 -14.63 -25.61 -0.71
N ALA A 142 -13.68 -24.87 -0.14
CA ALA A 142 -13.53 -23.44 -0.39
C ALA A 142 -13.17 -23.12 -1.85
N LEU A 143 -12.34 -23.95 -2.51
CA LEU A 143 -12.09 -23.86 -3.95
C LEU A 143 -13.35 -24.11 -4.78
N THR A 144 -14.05 -25.21 -4.50
CA THR A 144 -15.25 -25.62 -5.25
C THR A 144 -16.36 -24.59 -5.14
N GLU A 145 -16.49 -23.95 -3.97
CA GLU A 145 -17.46 -22.89 -3.71
C GLU A 145 -16.97 -21.49 -4.16
N GLY A 146 -15.77 -21.38 -4.75
CA GLY A 146 -15.23 -20.11 -5.24
C GLY A 146 -14.99 -19.07 -4.13
N ARG A 147 -14.67 -19.53 -2.91
CA ARG A 147 -14.49 -18.67 -1.73
C ARG A 147 -13.06 -18.20 -1.52
N LEU A 148 -12.10 -18.72 -2.28
CA LEU A 148 -10.70 -18.31 -2.19
C LEU A 148 -10.38 -17.20 -3.17
N TYR A 149 -9.56 -16.25 -2.73
CA TYR A 149 -9.12 -15.09 -3.50
C TYR A 149 -7.63 -14.86 -3.26
N ALA A 150 -6.92 -14.37 -4.26
CA ALA A 150 -5.50 -14.08 -4.15
C ALA A 150 -5.16 -12.68 -4.67
N SER A 151 -4.20 -12.04 -4.01
CA SER A 151 -3.49 -10.88 -4.55
C SER A 151 -2.08 -11.33 -4.93
N ASP A 152 -1.77 -11.37 -6.23
CA ASP A 152 -0.48 -11.79 -6.79
C ASP A 152 0.32 -10.57 -7.30
N TYR A 153 1.39 -10.23 -6.56
CA TYR A 153 2.25 -9.10 -6.87
C TYR A 153 3.46 -9.49 -7.74
N LYS A 154 3.36 -10.53 -8.57
CA LYS A 154 4.40 -10.96 -9.52
C LYS A 154 5.00 -9.85 -10.39
N LEU A 155 4.26 -8.77 -10.65
CA LEU A 155 4.77 -7.63 -11.42
C LEU A 155 5.94 -6.92 -10.74
N LEU A 156 6.12 -7.13 -9.42
CA LEU A 156 7.25 -6.62 -8.65
C LEU A 156 8.47 -7.53 -8.71
N ASP A 157 8.34 -8.74 -9.27
CA ASP A 157 9.42 -9.72 -9.32
C ASP A 157 10.51 -9.24 -10.29
N GLY A 158 11.77 -9.40 -9.88
CA GLY A 158 12.93 -8.93 -10.64
C GLY A 158 13.12 -7.41 -10.71
N LEU A 159 12.28 -6.59 -10.05
CA LEU A 159 12.53 -5.15 -9.97
C LEU A 159 13.80 -4.85 -9.17
N PRO A 160 14.65 -3.93 -9.64
CA PRO A 160 15.86 -3.56 -8.93
C PRO A 160 15.50 -2.88 -7.61
N ASN A 161 16.21 -3.26 -6.56
CA ASN A 161 16.13 -2.63 -5.26
C ASN A 161 16.60 -1.17 -5.33
N GLY A 162 15.87 -0.27 -4.66
CA GLY A 162 16.27 1.14 -4.54
C GLY A 162 17.32 1.34 -3.45
N ASN A 163 17.98 2.49 -3.45
CA ASN A 163 18.86 2.94 -2.36
C ASN A 163 18.34 4.26 -1.79
N PHE A 164 18.46 4.43 -0.48
CA PHE A 164 18.42 5.73 0.18
C PHE A 164 19.86 6.24 0.31
N ILE A 165 20.12 7.45 -0.16
CA ILE A 165 21.45 8.07 -0.15
C ILE A 165 21.31 9.47 0.43
N ASN A 166 22.11 9.78 1.45
CA ASN A 166 22.41 11.12 1.91
C ASN A 166 23.92 11.26 2.16
N ASP A 167 24.38 12.44 2.60
CA ASP A 167 25.80 12.76 2.75
C ASP A 167 26.58 11.77 3.64
N ASN A 168 25.91 11.11 4.59
CA ASN A 168 26.56 10.28 5.62
C ASN A 168 26.08 8.81 5.63
N LEU A 169 25.07 8.46 4.82
CA LEU A 169 24.42 7.15 4.86
C LEU A 169 23.97 6.72 3.46
N THR A 170 24.40 5.53 3.08
CA THR A 170 23.80 4.78 1.97
C THR A 170 23.14 3.52 2.55
N GLN A 171 21.83 3.39 2.36
CA GLN A 171 21.05 2.25 2.85
C GLN A 171 20.20 1.66 1.74
N GLN A 172 20.31 0.34 1.55
CA GLN A 172 19.51 -0.37 0.56
C GLN A 172 18.05 -0.53 1.00
N LYS A 173 17.13 -0.34 0.06
CA LYS A 173 15.70 -0.67 0.19
C LYS A 173 15.45 -2.02 -0.45
N TYR A 174 14.42 -2.73 0.01
CA TYR A 174 14.07 -4.05 -0.50
C TYR A 174 12.65 -4.07 -1.04
N ILE A 175 12.47 -4.73 -2.18
CA ILE A 175 11.17 -5.01 -2.79
C ILE A 175 10.89 -6.50 -2.68
N SER A 176 9.62 -6.86 -2.57
CA SER A 176 9.14 -8.24 -2.58
C SER A 176 7.98 -8.38 -3.58
N ALA A 177 7.83 -9.56 -4.18
CA ALA A 177 6.74 -9.91 -5.09
C ALA A 177 5.84 -11.00 -4.47
N PRO A 178 5.03 -10.65 -3.45
CA PRO A 178 4.30 -11.64 -2.69
C PRO A 178 3.04 -12.17 -3.34
N ILE A 179 2.59 -13.32 -2.84
CA ILE A 179 1.23 -13.84 -3.06
C ILE A 179 0.53 -13.93 -1.70
N ALA A 180 -0.64 -13.31 -1.61
CA ALA A 180 -1.52 -13.36 -0.44
C ALA A 180 -2.82 -14.06 -0.78
N LEU A 181 -3.20 -15.09 -0.01
CA LEU A 181 -4.47 -15.82 -0.15
C LEU A 181 -5.44 -15.45 0.96
N PHE A 182 -6.68 -15.24 0.54
CA PHE A 182 -7.82 -14.86 1.35
C PHE A 182 -8.98 -15.82 1.10
N ASN A 183 -9.90 -15.88 2.07
CA ASN A 183 -11.10 -16.68 2.05
C ASN A 183 -12.29 -15.80 2.42
N ALA A 184 -13.22 -15.63 1.49
CA ALA A 184 -14.53 -15.06 1.77
C ALA A 184 -15.36 -16.10 2.55
N SER A 185 -15.12 -16.18 3.86
CA SER A 185 -15.93 -17.03 4.73
C SER A 185 -17.28 -16.38 4.96
N VAL A 186 -18.34 -17.17 4.79
CA VAL A 186 -19.71 -16.70 5.02
C VAL A 186 -19.96 -16.65 6.53
N ARG A 187 -19.43 -15.64 7.22
CA ARG A 187 -19.93 -15.31 8.57
C ARG A 187 -21.23 -14.49 8.44
N TYR A 188 -22.30 -15.27 8.34
CA TYR A 188 -23.69 -15.00 8.77
C TYR A 188 -24.64 -14.13 7.91
N ALA A 189 -25.41 -14.87 7.11
CA ALA A 189 -26.83 -14.65 6.87
C ALA A 189 -27.74 -14.70 8.15
N PHE A 190 -27.19 -14.70 9.37
CA PHE A 190 -27.95 -14.76 10.64
C PHE A 190 -28.38 -13.40 11.23
N LEU A 191 -27.97 -12.27 10.67
CA LEU A 191 -28.39 -10.95 11.16
C LEU A 191 -29.64 -10.39 10.44
N ARG A 192 -30.28 -11.16 9.53
CA ARG A 192 -31.49 -10.69 8.84
C ARG A 192 -32.74 -10.54 9.73
N ASN A 193 -32.71 -11.03 10.97
CA ASN A 193 -33.81 -10.86 11.94
C ASN A 193 -33.50 -9.87 13.09
N ALA A 194 -32.36 -9.18 13.07
CA ALA A 194 -32.08 -8.05 13.97
C ALA A 194 -31.89 -6.79 13.11
N ALA A 195 -33.00 -6.20 12.71
CA ALA A 195 -33.01 -4.97 11.92
C ALA A 195 -32.40 -3.80 12.72
N GLN A 196 -31.72 -2.93 11.97
CA GLN A 196 -31.36 -1.54 12.32
C GLN A 196 -30.26 -1.33 13.35
N THR A 197 -29.02 -1.61 12.97
CA THR A 197 -27.88 -0.67 12.98
C THR A 197 -26.62 -1.46 12.63
N LEU A 198 -25.68 -0.81 11.94
CA LEU A 198 -24.37 -1.32 11.53
C LEU A 198 -24.29 -1.97 10.14
N THR A 199 -23.98 -1.12 9.17
CA THR A 199 -23.26 -1.46 7.94
C THR A 199 -21.94 -2.18 8.27
N HIS A 200 -21.88 -3.51 8.10
CA HIS A 200 -20.63 -4.28 8.19
C HIS A 200 -20.38 -5.06 6.89
N PRO A 201 -19.14 -5.01 6.35
CA PRO A 201 -18.77 -5.75 5.14
C PRO A 201 -18.62 -7.24 5.43
N THR A 202 -18.86 -8.04 4.40
CA THR A 202 -18.56 -9.47 4.31
C THR A 202 -17.10 -9.71 4.71
N GLY A 203 -16.85 -10.59 5.67
CA GLY A 203 -15.50 -10.81 6.20
C GLY A 203 -14.65 -11.67 5.25
N LEU A 204 -13.65 -11.06 4.62
CA LEU A 204 -12.56 -11.79 3.98
C LEU A 204 -11.56 -12.19 5.09
N LEU A 205 -11.37 -13.48 5.31
CA LEU A 205 -10.38 -14.02 6.23
C LEU A 205 -9.06 -14.27 5.49
N MET A 206 -7.95 -13.86 6.07
CA MET A 206 -6.63 -14.20 5.55
C MET A 206 -6.34 -15.68 5.77
N VAL A 207 -6.04 -16.40 4.69
CA VAL A 207 -5.68 -17.82 4.75
C VAL A 207 -4.18 -17.98 4.80
N GLU A 208 -3.40 -17.23 4.03
CA GLU A 208 -1.95 -17.27 4.15
C GLU A 208 -1.33 -16.14 3.33
N THR A 209 -0.22 -15.57 3.78
CA THR A 209 0.66 -14.79 2.92
C THR A 209 1.96 -15.54 2.77
N LYS A 210 2.42 -15.79 1.54
CA LYS A 210 3.83 -16.11 1.31
C LYS A 210 4.67 -14.82 1.23
N ILE A 211 4.39 -13.93 2.17
CA ILE A 211 5.38 -13.03 2.76
C ILE A 211 5.65 -13.69 4.09
N VAL A 212 6.91 -13.83 4.43
CA VAL A 212 7.33 -14.34 5.73
C VAL A 212 6.72 -13.45 6.83
N LYS A 213 5.48 -13.72 7.26
CA LYS A 213 4.80 -12.97 8.34
C LYS A 213 5.60 -13.13 9.63
N GLU A 214 6.27 -14.28 9.77
CA GLU A 214 7.25 -14.56 10.82
C GLU A 214 8.58 -13.83 10.68
N LYS A 215 8.98 -13.29 9.52
CA LYS A 215 10.19 -12.46 9.37
C LYS A 215 9.91 -10.98 9.23
N PHE A 216 8.73 -10.56 8.78
CA PHE A 216 8.45 -9.11 8.70
C PHE A 216 8.29 -8.47 10.08
N ILE A 217 7.83 -9.24 11.08
CA ILE A 217 7.81 -8.81 12.49
C ILE A 217 9.08 -9.27 13.23
N SER A 218 9.64 -10.46 12.97
CA SER A 218 10.87 -10.88 13.69
C SER A 218 12.16 -10.16 13.21
N TRP A 219 12.20 -9.56 12.02
CA TRP A 219 13.36 -8.75 11.61
C TRP A 219 13.52 -7.44 12.39
N HIS A 220 12.45 -6.92 12.98
CA HIS A 220 12.52 -5.68 13.78
C HIS A 220 12.73 -5.92 15.28
N PHE A 221 12.74 -7.18 15.73
CA PHE A 221 12.86 -7.53 17.15
C PHE A 221 13.71 -8.79 17.36
N GLN A 222 14.87 -8.90 16.70
CA GLN A 222 15.93 -9.76 17.22
C GLN A 222 16.62 -9.01 18.35
N GLU A 223 16.51 -9.59 19.55
CA GLU A 223 17.08 -9.16 20.82
C GLU A 223 18.51 -8.60 20.67
N GLY A 224 18.68 -7.36 21.10
CA GLY A 224 19.93 -6.81 21.60
C GLY A 224 19.79 -6.58 23.09
#